data_AF-U1MFW5-F1
#
_entry.id   AF-U1MFW5-F1
#
_cell.length_a   1.000
_cell.length_b   1.000
_cell.length_c   1.000
_cell.angle_alpha   90.00
_cell.angle_beta   90.00
_cell.angle_gamma   90.00
#
_symmetry.space_group_name_H-M   'P 1'
#
loop_
_entity.id
_entity.type
_entity.pdbx_description
1 polymer ?
#
loop_
_entity_poly.entity_id
_entity_poly.type
_entity_poly.pdbx_seq_one_letter_code
_entity_poly.pdbx_strand_id
1 'polypeptide(L)'
;MLKEFSRLDGAFVVSDSGKIVSAYRYLEPGAEGVDIPKGLGARHMAAGAITRDTNAVAIVLSESDGLVRAFKRGRKVLELDPEAY
;
A
#
# COMPACT_ATOMS: atom_id res chain seq x y z
N MET A 1 1.34 -19.10 -0.67
CA MET A 1 -0.06 -18.65 -0.56
C MET A 1 -0.23 -17.17 -0.91
N LEU A 2 0.45 -16.22 -0.25
CA LEU A 2 0.35 -14.78 -0.60
C LEU A 2 0.72 -14.47 -2.07
N LYS A 3 1.80 -15.06 -2.59
CA LYS A 3 2.26 -14.92 -3.99
C LYS A 3 1.25 -15.43 -5.03
N GLU A 4 0.47 -16.47 -4.71
CA GLU A 4 -0.56 -16.99 -5.61
C GLU A 4 -1.70 -15.96 -5.73
N PHE A 5 -2.11 -15.43 -4.57
CA PHE A 5 -3.19 -14.46 -4.47
C PHE A 5 -2.79 -13.06 -4.95
N SER A 6 -1.51 -12.70 -4.98
CA SER A 6 -1.08 -11.38 -5.45
C SER A 6 -1.31 -11.14 -6.95
N ARG A 7 -1.75 -12.16 -7.70
CA ARG A 7 -2.10 -12.07 -9.11
C ARG A 7 -3.45 -11.41 -9.38
N LEU A 8 -4.24 -11.24 -8.33
CA LEU A 8 -5.59 -10.69 -8.40
C LEU A 8 -5.56 -9.26 -7.84
N ASP A 9 -6.45 -8.40 -8.36
CA ASP A 9 -6.40 -6.97 -8.11
C ASP A 9 -6.87 -6.58 -6.70
N GLY A 10 -6.30 -5.49 -6.20
CA GLY A 10 -6.67 -4.87 -4.93
C GLY A 10 -5.64 -5.07 -3.82
N ALA A 11 -6.10 -4.94 -2.58
CA ALA A 11 -5.26 -4.99 -1.40
C ALA A 11 -5.49 -6.25 -0.55
N PHE A 12 -4.43 -6.64 0.15
CA PHE A 12 -4.51 -7.54 1.30
C PHE A 12 -4.72 -6.71 2.58
N VAL A 13 -5.53 -7.24 3.49
CA VAL A 13 -5.65 -6.71 4.86
C VAL A 13 -5.04 -7.74 5.81
N VAL A 14 -4.06 -7.31 6.60
CA VAL A 14 -3.32 -8.16 7.53
C VAL A 14 -3.58 -7.64 8.95
N SER A 15 -3.93 -8.54 9.88
CA SER A 15 -4.12 -8.21 11.30
C SER A 15 -2.77 -7.97 11.99
N ASP A 16 -2.84 -7.36 13.18
CA ASP A 16 -1.71 -7.21 14.11
C ASP A 16 -1.04 -8.54 14.51
N SER A 17 -1.81 -9.62 14.54
CA SER A 17 -1.36 -11.00 14.77
C SER A 17 -0.73 -11.65 13.52
N GLY A 18 -0.58 -10.92 12.41
CA GLY A 18 0.07 -11.39 11.19
C GLY A 18 -0.80 -12.30 10.31
N LYS A 19 -2.13 -12.30 10.50
CA LYS A 19 -3.05 -13.10 9.67
C LYS A 19 -3.62 -12.27 8.54
N ILE A 20 -3.71 -12.85 7.34
CA ILE A 20 -4.49 -12.25 6.25
C ILE A 20 -5.97 -12.40 6.59
N VAL A 21 -6.66 -11.28 6.84
CA VAL A 21 -8.09 -11.26 7.15
C VAL A 21 -8.94 -10.97 5.92
N SER A 22 -8.34 -10.41 4.87
CA SER A 22 -9.01 -10.19 3.58
C SER A 22 -8.01 -10.07 2.43
N ALA A 23 -8.47 -10.36 1.22
CA ALA A 23 -7.76 -10.17 -0.04
C ALA A 23 -8.73 -9.56 -1.07
N TYR A 24 -8.19 -9.06 -2.19
CA TYR A 24 -8.96 -8.45 -3.29
C TYR A 24 -9.81 -7.29 -2.87
N ARG A 25 -9.31 -6.52 -1.90
CA ARG A 25 -10.04 -5.35 -1.46
C ARG A 25 -9.76 -4.15 -2.33
N TYR A 26 -10.83 -3.67 -2.97
CA TYR A 26 -10.91 -2.29 -3.38
C TYR A 26 -10.91 -1.41 -2.14
N LEU A 27 -9.93 -0.51 -2.06
CA LEU A 27 -9.83 0.50 -1.02
C LEU A 27 -10.35 1.81 -1.61
N GLU A 28 -11.41 2.35 -1.02
CA GLU A 28 -11.99 3.65 -1.39
C GLU A 28 -11.87 4.66 -0.24
N PRO A 29 -10.65 5.03 0.17
CA PRO A 29 -10.45 6.11 1.13
C PRO A 29 -10.66 7.48 0.46
N GLY A 30 -11.04 8.49 1.23
CA GLY A 30 -11.22 9.84 0.71
C GLY A 30 -9.91 10.41 0.15
N ALA A 31 -9.94 11.22 -0.92
CA ALA A 31 -8.73 11.76 -1.53
C ALA A 31 -8.18 13.03 -0.84
N GLU A 32 -8.93 13.66 0.05
CA GLU A 32 -8.60 14.99 0.59
C GLU A 32 -7.38 14.99 1.54
N GLY A 33 -6.36 15.80 1.24
CA GLY A 33 -5.23 15.96 2.15
C GLY A 33 -4.23 14.80 2.14
N VAL A 34 -4.25 13.94 1.12
CA VAL A 34 -3.17 12.99 0.88
C VAL A 34 -2.09 13.68 0.05
N ASP A 35 -0.93 13.92 0.66
CA ASP A 35 0.23 14.48 -0.03
C ASP A 35 1.11 13.34 -0.55
N ILE A 36 0.92 13.00 -1.83
CA ILE A 36 1.70 11.96 -2.49
C ILE A 36 2.64 12.60 -3.52
N PRO A 37 3.93 12.23 -3.53
CA PRO A 37 4.88 12.64 -4.55
C PRO A 37 4.35 12.41 -5.98
N LYS A 38 4.66 13.36 -6.87
CA LYS A 38 4.37 13.22 -8.30
C LYS A 38 5.00 11.93 -8.86
N GLY A 39 4.31 11.32 -9.83
CA GLY A 39 4.74 10.06 -10.45
C GLY A 39 4.21 8.80 -9.78
N LEU A 40 3.53 8.91 -8.63
CA LEU A 40 2.94 7.77 -7.93
C LEU A 40 1.46 7.61 -8.28
N GLY A 41 1.09 6.44 -8.81
CA GLY A 41 -0.26 6.12 -9.29
C GLY A 41 -1.26 5.67 -8.22
N ALA A 42 -2.40 5.11 -8.68
CA ALA A 42 -3.57 4.79 -7.86
C ALA A 42 -3.29 3.91 -6.61
N ARG A 43 -2.41 2.90 -6.71
CA ARG A 43 -2.05 2.05 -5.54
C ARG A 43 -1.39 2.87 -4.43
N HIS A 44 -0.54 3.83 -4.79
CA HIS A 44 0.10 4.72 -3.84
C HIS A 44 -0.91 5.68 -3.23
N MET A 45 -1.81 6.24 -4.05
CA MET A 45 -2.93 7.08 -3.58
C MET A 45 -3.79 6.37 -2.55
N ALA A 46 -4.21 5.14 -2.85
CA ALA A 46 -4.97 4.31 -1.90
C ALA A 46 -4.19 4.05 -0.61
N ALA A 47 -2.88 3.79 -0.68
CA ALA A 47 -2.03 3.56 0.48
C ALA A 47 -1.86 4.82 1.36
N GLY A 48 -1.63 5.99 0.76
CA GLY A 48 -1.58 7.25 1.50
C GLY A 48 -2.93 7.53 2.16
N ALA A 49 -4.01 7.47 1.40
CA ALA A 49 -5.35 7.77 1.86
C ALA A 49 -5.83 6.83 2.99
N ILE A 50 -5.70 5.51 2.84
CA ILE A 50 -6.15 4.56 3.87
C ILE A 50 -5.38 4.71 5.19
N THR A 51 -4.09 5.03 5.10
CA THR A 51 -3.24 5.22 6.28
C THR A 51 -3.41 6.59 6.93
N ARG A 52 -4.05 7.55 6.24
CA ARG A 52 -4.53 8.81 6.83
C ARG A 52 -5.79 8.56 7.66
N ASP A 53 -6.73 7.78 7.13
CA ASP A 53 -8.05 7.55 7.75
C ASP A 53 -8.03 6.47 8.85
N THR A 54 -6.95 5.71 8.94
CA THR A 54 -6.81 4.60 9.90
C THR A 54 -5.44 4.61 10.57
N ASN A 55 -5.26 3.78 11.60
CA ASN A 55 -3.97 3.54 12.22
C ASN A 55 -3.09 2.52 11.49
N ALA A 56 -3.51 2.08 10.29
CA ALA A 56 -2.79 1.08 9.53
C ALA A 56 -1.47 1.63 8.95
N VAL A 57 -0.58 0.70 8.60
CA VAL A 57 0.55 0.93 7.71
C VAL A 57 0.23 0.23 6.39
N ALA A 58 0.47 0.91 5.27
CA ALA A 58 0.27 0.32 3.95
C ALA A 58 1.62 0.10 3.28
N ILE A 59 1.81 -1.09 2.71
CA ILE A 59 2.98 -1.47 1.92
C ILE A 59 2.54 -1.58 0.46
N VAL A 60 3.29 -0.94 -0.44
CA VAL A 60 3.04 -0.94 -1.87
C VAL A 60 4.26 -1.50 -2.57
N LEU A 61 4.06 -2.58 -3.33
CA LEU A 61 5.00 -3.02 -4.37
C LEU A 61 4.55 -2.42 -5.69
N SER A 62 5.41 -1.60 -6.27
CA SER A 62 5.13 -0.90 -7.50
C SER A 62 5.54 -1.74 -8.70
N GLU A 63 4.62 -1.93 -9.63
CA GLU A 63 4.84 -2.70 -10.86
C GLU A 63 5.68 -1.93 -11.88
N SER A 64 5.58 -0.59 -11.88
CA SER A 64 6.25 0.25 -12.88
C SER A 64 7.74 0.42 -12.64
N ASP A 65 8.18 0.39 -11.38
CA ASP A 65 9.58 0.64 -10.99
C ASP A 65 10.15 -0.42 -10.03
N GLY A 66 9.38 -1.46 -9.68
CA GLY A 66 9.85 -2.55 -8.81
C GLY A 66 10.05 -2.17 -7.34
N LEU A 67 9.90 -0.89 -6.98
CA LEU A 67 10.21 -0.40 -5.64
C LEU A 67 9.16 -0.78 -4.61
N VAL A 68 9.62 -1.02 -3.39
CA VAL A 68 8.77 -1.22 -2.21
C VAL A 68 8.66 0.07 -1.43
N ARG A 69 7.44 0.51 -1.14
CA ARG A 69 7.17 1.74 -0.39
C ARG A 69 6.25 1.48 0.79
N ALA A 70 6.49 2.15 1.91
CA ALA A 70 5.58 2.14 3.05
C ALA A 70 4.95 3.51 3.29
N PHE A 71 3.67 3.51 3.65
CA PHE A 71 2.90 4.70 3.99
C PHE A 71 2.34 4.59 5.41
N LYS A 72 2.33 5.72 6.12
CA LYS A 72 1.76 5.86 7.46
C LYS A 72 1.26 7.29 7.66
N ARG A 73 0.06 7.45 8.21
CA ARG A 73 -0.55 8.77 8.48
C ARG A 73 -0.52 9.68 7.24
N GLY A 74 -0.92 9.15 6.09
CA GLY A 74 -0.99 9.92 4.84
C GLY A 74 0.33 10.18 4.13
N ARG A 75 1.47 9.71 4.66
CA ARG A 75 2.81 10.06 4.15
C ARG A 75 3.63 8.82 3.81
N LYS A 76 4.47 8.91 2.77
CA LYS A 76 5.51 7.92 2.48
C LYS A 76 6.58 7.99 3.56
N VAL A 77 6.83 6.88 4.25
CA VAL A 77 7.79 6.78 5.35
C VAL A 77 8.97 5.86 5.03
N LEU A 78 8.88 5.10 3.94
CA LEU A 78 9.93 4.21 3.44
C LEU A 78 9.87 4.13 1.93
N GLU A 79 11.03 4.01 1.31
CA GLU A 79 11.23 3.58 -0.07
C GLU A 79 12.46 2.69 -0.08
N LEU A 80 12.34 1.51 -0.70
CA LEU A 80 13.36 0.49 -0.73
C LEU A 80 13.42 -0.13 -2.13
N ASP A 81 14.64 -0.20 -2.65
CA ASP A 81 14.96 -1.00 -3.83
C ASP A 81 15.31 -2.42 -3.37
N PRO A 82 14.46 -3.42 -3.70
CA PRO A 82 14.70 -4.80 -3.27
C PRO A 82 15.90 -5.44 -3.97
N GLU A 83 16.39 -4.92 -5.09
CA GLU A 83 17.58 -5.44 -5.78
C GLU A 83 18.89 -4.89 -5.20
N ALA A 84 18.81 -3.77 -4.46
CA ALA A 84 19.95 -3.17 -3.76
C ALA A 84 20.24 -3.81 -2.39
N TYR A 85 19.52 -4.88 -2.02
CA TYR A 85 19.59 -5.57 -0.73
C TYR A 85 20.02 -7.04 -0.85
#